data_AF-A0A133ZZS9-F1
#
_entry.id   AF-A0A133ZZS9-F1
#
_cell.length_a   1.000
_cell.length_b   1.000
_cell.length_c   1.000
_cell.angle_alpha   90.00
_cell.angle_beta   90.00
_cell.angle_gamma   90.00
#
_symmetry.space_group_name_H-M   'P 1'
#
loop_
_entity.id
_entity.type
_entity.pdbx_description
1 polymer ?
#
loop_
_entity_poly.entity_id
_entity_poly.type
_entity_poly.pdbx_seq_one_letter_code
_entity_poly.pdbx_strand_id
1 'polypeptide(L)'
;MSLTGGKIITGTDEAVGVYTVGTGQNITNTGTAFDIGNNSFGFVNVGTGNKIVSSIANVGLGNKNVYVYSNDTTGFVINSTNITSTGQENYGIYSAGTVINSGTIDLSSGPGSVAIYSIKGGTATNTGTINVGASDVANKLYSIGMGAGYKKTDTGNVVNSGTINVNGKNSIGLYASGPGSTATNTATINLNANNTTGIYVTDGATAINNGTIATGAGTYRNVVGVYLGEDSKLYNDGTININDRNGKGVYLKGGTVVNYGNITVNGETDRRRTVVPFTTPDTGKELGGVVIAAPSGAPNATITVNGISQTPVVINTEARNPISVSASSIGMYVNTSGINFTNAINGLENLTSEADLIIGTEATEITNEKYILINDPKILDTYRNAMANNPNIKWNVYSGSLTWMATPTLELGTNRITSLYMAKVPYTAWAKRETKTDTYNFADGLEQRYGVKALGYREREIFIKLKLISATMALKKRCLKDVLIGIKK
;
A
#
# COMPACT_ATOMS: atom_id res chain seq x y z
N MET A 1 34.53 -23.57 -4.28
CA MET A 1 35.66 -22.87 -3.62
C MET A 1 35.32 -22.66 -2.16
N SER A 2 36.26 -22.94 -1.25
CA SER A 2 36.08 -22.73 0.20
C SER A 2 37.15 -21.77 0.72
N LEU A 3 36.72 -20.74 1.44
CA LEU A 3 37.53 -19.69 2.06
C LEU A 3 37.50 -19.90 3.57
N THR A 4 38.54 -20.55 4.11
CA THR A 4 38.55 -21.06 5.50
C THR A 4 39.53 -20.34 6.43
N GLY A 5 40.31 -19.38 5.91
CA GLY A 5 41.30 -18.65 6.70
C GLY A 5 42.02 -17.55 5.90
N GLY A 6 42.82 -16.73 6.57
CA GLY A 6 43.57 -15.63 5.97
C GLY A 6 42.76 -14.33 5.84
N LYS A 7 43.32 -13.36 5.12
CA LYS A 7 42.75 -12.02 4.91
C LYS A 7 42.85 -11.65 3.43
N ILE A 8 41.74 -11.25 2.83
CA ILE A 8 41.68 -10.62 1.51
C ILE A 8 41.62 -9.11 1.71
N ILE A 9 42.54 -8.38 1.08
CA ILE A 9 42.57 -6.92 1.06
C ILE A 9 42.29 -6.48 -0.37
N THR A 10 41.21 -5.73 -0.59
CA THR A 10 40.95 -5.14 -1.91
C THR A 10 41.63 -3.78 -2.03
N GLY A 11 41.92 -3.36 -3.26
CA GLY A 11 42.22 -1.96 -3.55
C GLY A 11 40.99 -1.06 -3.39
N THR A 12 41.06 0.14 -3.96
CA THR A 12 39.93 1.05 -4.14
C THR A 12 39.39 0.95 -5.56
N ASP A 13 38.26 1.62 -5.81
CA ASP A 13 37.76 1.93 -7.15
C ASP A 13 37.48 0.68 -8.00
N GLU A 14 36.43 -0.02 -7.61
CA GLU A 14 35.86 -1.22 -8.24
C GLU A 14 36.70 -2.50 -8.09
N ALA A 15 37.61 -2.54 -7.12
CA ALA A 15 38.34 -3.75 -6.80
C ALA A 15 37.40 -4.86 -6.29
N VAL A 16 37.72 -6.13 -6.59
CA VAL A 16 36.89 -7.28 -6.22
C VAL A 16 37.71 -8.29 -5.43
N GLY A 17 37.21 -8.69 -4.25
CA GLY A 17 37.84 -9.75 -3.46
C GLY A 17 37.65 -11.14 -4.07
N VAL A 18 36.42 -11.50 -4.42
CA VAL A 18 36.08 -12.79 -5.04
C VAL A 18 35.15 -12.58 -6.24
N TYR A 19 35.63 -12.93 -7.43
CA TYR A 19 34.87 -12.81 -8.68
C TYR A 19 34.45 -14.21 -9.16
N THR A 20 33.14 -14.44 -9.30
CA THR A 20 32.55 -15.74 -9.63
C THR A 20 31.82 -15.69 -10.98
N VAL A 21 32.18 -16.61 -11.87
CA VAL A 21 31.61 -16.80 -13.22
C VAL A 21 31.20 -18.26 -13.43
N GLY A 22 30.55 -18.55 -14.55
CA GLY A 22 30.15 -19.91 -14.92
C GLY A 22 28.88 -20.39 -14.23
N THR A 23 28.62 -21.69 -14.31
CA THR A 23 27.34 -22.29 -13.89
C THR A 23 27.52 -23.17 -12.65
N GLY A 24 26.59 -23.10 -11.70
CA GLY A 24 26.50 -24.04 -10.57
C GLY A 24 27.67 -23.97 -9.57
N GLN A 25 28.39 -22.85 -9.51
CA GLN A 25 29.52 -22.67 -8.60
C GLN A 25 29.05 -22.59 -7.15
N ASN A 26 29.80 -23.20 -6.24
CA ASN A 26 29.57 -23.11 -4.79
C ASN A 26 30.76 -22.42 -4.12
N ILE A 27 30.55 -21.21 -3.61
CA ILE A 27 31.53 -20.40 -2.89
C ILE A 27 31.11 -20.33 -1.42
N THR A 28 31.99 -20.71 -0.50
CA THR A 28 31.70 -20.72 0.93
C THR A 28 32.81 -20.04 1.71
N ASN A 29 32.51 -18.99 2.46
CA ASN A 29 33.43 -18.31 3.35
C ASN A 29 33.09 -18.56 4.82
N THR A 30 33.92 -19.35 5.50
CA THR A 30 33.77 -19.69 6.92
C THR A 30 34.91 -19.15 7.79
N GLY A 31 35.96 -18.56 7.21
CA GLY A 31 37.09 -18.08 8.01
C GLY A 31 38.01 -17.04 7.36
N THR A 32 37.81 -16.66 6.09
CA THR A 32 38.63 -15.62 5.46
C THR A 32 38.07 -14.23 5.77
N ALA A 33 38.89 -13.38 6.38
CA ALA A 33 38.55 -11.99 6.66
C ALA A 33 38.62 -11.12 5.39
N PHE A 34 37.83 -10.06 5.34
CA PHE A 34 37.83 -9.07 4.26
C PHE A 34 38.17 -7.69 4.80
N ASP A 35 39.04 -6.99 4.08
CA ASP A 35 39.35 -5.57 4.24
C ASP A 35 39.12 -4.89 2.90
N ILE A 36 37.98 -4.22 2.80
CA ILE A 36 37.44 -3.75 1.52
C ILE A 36 37.74 -2.25 1.42
N GLY A 37 38.65 -1.88 0.52
CA GLY A 37 38.92 -0.49 0.19
C GLY A 37 37.68 0.23 -0.36
N ASN A 38 37.63 1.55 -0.28
CA ASN A 38 36.45 2.32 -0.73
C ASN A 38 36.05 1.99 -2.18
N ASN A 39 34.77 2.09 -2.47
CA ASN A 39 34.18 1.85 -3.79
C ASN A 39 34.47 0.44 -4.35
N SER A 40 34.56 -0.57 -3.50
CA SER A 40 34.98 -1.93 -3.88
C SER A 40 34.04 -3.02 -3.35
N PHE A 41 34.25 -4.26 -3.83
CA PHE A 41 33.36 -5.39 -3.66
C PHE A 41 33.99 -6.53 -2.87
N GLY A 42 33.24 -7.13 -1.95
CA GLY A 42 33.64 -8.39 -1.31
C GLY A 42 33.51 -9.56 -2.29
N PHE A 43 32.28 -9.82 -2.73
CA PHE A 43 31.93 -10.85 -3.70
C PHE A 43 31.20 -10.24 -4.91
N VAL A 44 31.56 -10.69 -6.10
CA VAL A 44 30.85 -10.41 -7.36
C VAL A 44 30.49 -11.72 -8.04
N ASN A 45 29.21 -11.97 -8.26
CA ASN A 45 28.71 -13.13 -9.01
C ASN A 45 27.96 -12.70 -10.27
N VAL A 46 28.50 -13.05 -11.43
CA VAL A 46 27.91 -12.79 -12.75
C VAL A 46 27.58 -14.06 -13.53
N GLY A 47 27.62 -15.22 -12.86
CA GLY A 47 27.30 -16.52 -13.45
C GLY A 47 25.83 -16.90 -13.33
N THR A 48 25.55 -18.20 -13.37
CA THR A 48 24.17 -18.75 -13.37
C THR A 48 24.04 -19.95 -12.43
N GLY A 49 23.05 -19.93 -11.55
CA GLY A 49 22.81 -20.99 -10.57
C GLY A 49 23.92 -21.11 -9.53
N ASN A 50 24.71 -20.04 -9.32
CA ASN A 50 25.81 -20.01 -8.38
C ASN A 50 25.30 -19.73 -6.97
N LYS A 51 25.98 -20.31 -5.98
CA LYS A 51 25.68 -20.18 -4.56
C LYS A 51 26.85 -19.56 -3.82
N ILE A 52 26.61 -18.45 -3.12
CA ILE A 52 27.54 -17.82 -2.19
C ILE A 52 27.02 -18.03 -0.77
N VAL A 53 27.87 -18.55 0.10
CA VAL A 53 27.60 -18.69 1.54
C VAL A 53 28.68 -17.93 2.29
N SER A 54 28.31 -17.02 3.19
CA SER A 54 29.24 -16.32 4.08
C SER A 54 28.80 -16.43 5.53
N SER A 55 29.70 -16.92 6.38
CA SER A 55 29.43 -17.20 7.80
C SER A 55 30.61 -16.84 8.72
N ILE A 56 31.37 -15.81 8.37
CA ILE A 56 32.44 -15.27 9.24
C ILE A 56 31.84 -14.35 10.31
N ALA A 57 32.60 -14.05 11.37
CA ALA A 57 32.10 -13.25 12.49
C ALA A 57 31.62 -11.85 12.07
N ASN A 58 32.43 -11.13 11.30
CA ASN A 58 32.15 -9.76 10.88
C ASN A 58 32.90 -9.36 9.60
N VAL A 59 32.33 -8.39 8.88
CA VAL A 59 32.98 -7.62 7.81
C VAL A 59 32.64 -6.14 7.98
N GLY A 60 33.62 -5.27 7.77
CA GLY A 60 33.46 -3.82 7.81
C GLY A 60 33.43 -3.21 6.41
N LEU A 61 32.58 -2.21 6.21
CA LEU A 61 32.45 -1.44 4.97
C LEU A 61 32.89 0.02 5.20
N GLY A 62 33.69 0.55 4.27
CA GLY A 62 34.06 1.96 4.19
C GLY A 62 32.97 2.77 3.48
N ASN A 63 33.31 3.37 2.34
CA ASN A 63 32.38 4.15 1.51
C ASN A 63 32.11 3.43 0.19
N LYS A 64 30.86 3.46 -0.28
CA LYS A 64 30.45 2.94 -1.61
C LYS A 64 30.79 1.47 -1.82
N ASN A 65 30.89 0.70 -0.75
CA ASN A 65 31.21 -0.71 -0.82
C ASN A 65 29.97 -1.56 -1.06
N VAL A 66 30.17 -2.71 -1.69
CA VAL A 66 29.16 -3.76 -1.81
C VAL A 66 29.72 -5.06 -1.26
N TYR A 67 29.14 -5.60 -0.18
CA TYR A 67 29.68 -6.85 0.36
C TYR A 67 29.42 -8.03 -0.59
N VAL A 68 28.19 -8.19 -1.06
CA VAL A 68 27.84 -9.19 -2.10
C VAL A 68 27.06 -8.52 -3.21
N TYR A 69 27.59 -8.58 -4.43
CA TYR A 69 26.88 -8.25 -5.65
C TYR A 69 26.60 -9.53 -6.44
N SER A 70 25.36 -9.73 -6.89
CA SER A 70 25.02 -10.85 -7.77
C SER A 70 23.98 -10.48 -8.81
N ASN A 71 24.30 -10.74 -10.08
CA ASN A 71 23.38 -10.57 -11.21
C ASN A 71 22.74 -11.89 -11.66
N ASP A 72 22.92 -12.96 -10.88
CA ASP A 72 22.44 -14.30 -11.16
C ASP A 72 21.00 -14.48 -10.66
N THR A 73 20.03 -14.47 -11.58
CA THR A 73 18.60 -14.58 -11.27
C THR A 73 18.20 -15.93 -10.68
N THR A 74 19.05 -16.95 -10.86
CA THR A 74 18.85 -18.30 -10.32
C THR A 74 19.79 -18.62 -9.16
N GLY A 75 20.62 -17.64 -8.77
CA GLY A 75 21.66 -17.79 -7.77
C GLY A 75 21.12 -17.67 -6.35
N PHE A 76 21.95 -18.10 -5.40
CA PHE A 76 21.65 -18.07 -3.98
C PHE A 76 22.74 -17.32 -3.21
N VAL A 77 22.36 -16.38 -2.35
CA VAL A 77 23.24 -15.74 -1.37
C VAL A 77 22.71 -16.07 0.02
N ILE A 78 23.53 -16.77 0.81
CA ILE A 78 23.22 -17.10 2.21
C ILE A 78 24.24 -16.38 3.09
N ASN A 79 23.77 -15.40 3.86
CA ASN A 79 24.62 -14.60 4.72
C ASN A 79 24.25 -14.78 6.19
N SER A 80 25.19 -15.29 6.99
CA SER A 80 25.15 -15.21 8.45
C SER A 80 26.28 -14.33 9.01
N THR A 81 27.08 -13.71 8.14
CA THR A 81 28.12 -12.77 8.53
C THR A 81 27.52 -11.45 8.98
N ASN A 82 28.02 -10.89 10.09
CA ASN A 82 27.64 -9.54 10.50
C ASN A 82 28.33 -8.50 9.61
N ILE A 83 27.58 -7.54 9.09
CA ILE A 83 28.08 -6.47 8.22
C ILE A 83 27.93 -5.15 8.97
N THR A 84 29.01 -4.38 9.08
CA THR A 84 28.98 -3.03 9.69
C THR A 84 29.56 -1.99 8.74
N SER A 85 29.13 -0.73 8.82
CA SER A 85 29.77 0.38 8.08
C SER A 85 30.41 1.43 8.99
N THR A 86 31.48 2.05 8.50
CA THR A 86 32.05 3.29 9.04
C THR A 86 31.88 4.48 8.09
N GLY A 87 31.55 4.23 6.82
CA GLY A 87 31.25 5.25 5.81
C GLY A 87 29.83 5.13 5.24
N GLN A 88 29.63 5.74 4.06
CA GLN A 88 28.32 6.01 3.48
C GLN A 88 28.11 5.30 2.13
N GLU A 89 26.87 5.35 1.60
CA GLU A 89 26.52 4.84 0.25
C GLU A 89 26.80 3.35 0.02
N ASN A 90 26.77 2.54 1.09
CA ASN A 90 27.12 1.13 1.01
C ASN A 90 25.93 0.24 0.66
N TYR A 91 26.21 -0.92 0.08
CA TYR A 91 25.25 -2.03 -0.05
C TYR A 91 25.76 -3.23 0.75
N GLY A 92 24.93 -3.79 1.63
CA GLY A 92 25.23 -5.09 2.22
C GLY A 92 25.16 -6.17 1.15
N ILE A 93 23.96 -6.45 0.65
CA ILE A 93 23.73 -7.45 -0.39
C ILE A 93 22.90 -6.83 -1.52
N TYR A 94 23.38 -6.93 -2.75
CA TYR A 94 22.67 -6.53 -3.96
C TYR A 94 22.53 -7.77 -4.86
N SER A 95 21.31 -8.25 -5.10
CA SER A 95 21.12 -9.54 -5.79
C SER A 95 19.90 -9.59 -6.72
N ALA A 96 20.08 -10.28 -7.85
CA ALA A 96 19.00 -10.68 -8.76
C ALA A 96 18.35 -12.03 -8.39
N GLY A 97 18.98 -12.82 -7.52
CA GLY A 97 18.56 -14.17 -7.18
C GLY A 97 17.82 -14.25 -5.84
N THR A 98 18.01 -15.37 -5.14
CA THR A 98 17.48 -15.59 -3.79
C THR A 98 18.51 -15.19 -2.73
N VAL A 99 18.11 -14.34 -1.78
CA VAL A 99 18.95 -13.95 -0.63
C VAL A 99 18.31 -14.40 0.67
N ILE A 100 19.10 -15.00 1.55
CA ILE A 100 18.74 -15.29 2.95
C ILE A 100 19.80 -14.64 3.85
N ASN A 101 19.38 -13.65 4.64
CA ASN A 101 20.24 -13.01 5.64
C ASN A 101 19.78 -13.38 7.06
N SER A 102 20.66 -13.99 7.84
CA SER A 102 20.47 -14.21 9.28
C SER A 102 21.47 -13.44 10.15
N GLY A 103 22.50 -12.83 9.55
CA GLY A 103 23.46 -11.97 10.25
C GLY A 103 22.90 -10.59 10.57
N THR A 104 23.55 -9.86 11.47
CA THR A 104 23.24 -8.44 11.71
C THR A 104 23.83 -7.59 10.60
N ILE A 105 23.04 -6.72 9.97
CA ILE A 105 23.53 -5.70 9.04
C ILE A 105 23.32 -4.32 9.67
N ASP A 106 24.39 -3.71 10.13
CA ASP A 106 24.39 -2.38 10.74
C ASP A 106 25.02 -1.35 9.79
N LEU A 107 24.16 -0.62 9.09
CA LEU A 107 24.55 0.49 8.22
C LEU A 107 24.10 1.83 8.81
N SER A 108 24.21 1.96 10.13
CA SER A 108 23.84 3.18 10.86
C SER A 108 24.80 4.36 10.61
N SER A 109 26.03 4.08 10.16
CA SER A 109 27.04 5.07 9.81
C SER A 109 26.81 5.64 8.41
N GLY A 110 26.81 6.97 8.30
CA GLY A 110 26.74 7.69 7.02
C GLY A 110 25.39 7.60 6.29
N PRO A 111 25.11 8.51 5.34
CA PRO A 111 23.88 8.47 4.56
C PRO A 111 23.93 7.55 3.33
N GLY A 112 22.77 7.21 2.77
CA GLY A 112 22.66 6.59 1.46
C GLY A 112 22.94 5.08 1.40
N SER A 113 23.01 4.40 2.54
CA SER A 113 23.34 2.98 2.58
C SER A 113 22.10 2.09 2.53
N VAL A 114 22.20 0.96 1.83
CA VAL A 114 21.12 -0.01 1.63
C VAL A 114 21.56 -1.37 2.17
N ALA A 115 20.85 -1.94 3.16
CA ALA A 115 21.29 -3.21 3.73
C ALA A 115 21.11 -4.38 2.74
N ILE A 116 19.92 -4.54 2.14
CA ILE A 116 19.69 -5.54 1.09
C ILE A 116 18.88 -4.96 -0.06
N TYR A 117 19.28 -5.22 -1.31
CA TYR A 117 18.55 -4.77 -2.50
C TYR A 117 18.30 -5.94 -3.46
N SER A 118 17.04 -6.15 -3.83
CA SER A 118 16.56 -7.22 -4.71
C SER A 118 16.10 -6.68 -6.06
N ILE A 119 16.57 -7.29 -7.15
CA ILE A 119 16.28 -6.87 -8.53
C ILE A 119 15.87 -8.06 -9.42
N LYS A 120 15.43 -7.78 -10.66
CA LYS A 120 15.14 -8.78 -11.71
C LYS A 120 14.21 -9.93 -11.29
N GLY A 121 13.24 -9.63 -10.42
CA GLY A 121 12.29 -10.59 -9.90
C GLY A 121 12.84 -11.49 -8.78
N GLY A 122 14.07 -11.24 -8.32
CA GLY A 122 14.68 -11.91 -7.17
C GLY A 122 13.89 -11.73 -5.88
N THR A 123 14.27 -12.47 -4.85
CA THR A 123 13.66 -12.41 -3.52
C THR A 123 14.71 -12.39 -2.44
N ALA A 124 14.67 -11.38 -1.56
CA ALA A 124 15.55 -11.26 -0.42
C ALA A 124 14.79 -11.36 0.90
N THR A 125 15.20 -12.28 1.77
CA THR A 125 14.61 -12.49 3.10
C THR A 125 15.61 -12.16 4.20
N ASN A 126 15.22 -11.31 5.13
CA ASN A 126 15.95 -11.05 6.37
C ASN A 126 15.30 -11.78 7.54
N THR A 127 16.06 -12.61 8.25
CA THR A 127 15.68 -13.20 9.55
C THR A 127 16.54 -12.66 10.71
N GLY A 128 17.58 -11.88 10.40
CA GLY A 128 18.45 -11.23 11.38
C GLY A 128 17.98 -9.83 11.76
N THR A 129 18.91 -9.01 12.22
CA THR A 129 18.68 -7.59 12.57
C THR A 129 19.29 -6.68 11.52
N ILE A 130 18.53 -5.68 11.08
CA ILE A 130 19.03 -4.60 10.21
C ILE A 130 18.90 -3.27 10.94
N ASN A 131 19.99 -2.50 11.05
CA ASN A 131 19.99 -1.13 11.57
C ASN A 131 20.23 -0.14 10.42
N VAL A 132 19.28 0.77 10.22
CA VAL A 132 19.29 1.72 9.09
C VAL A 132 19.76 3.11 9.53
N GLY A 133 20.79 3.63 8.85
CA GLY A 133 21.32 4.98 9.05
C GLY A 133 20.41 6.09 8.53
N ALA A 134 20.86 7.35 8.65
CA ALA A 134 20.10 8.52 8.23
C ALA A 134 20.12 8.70 6.71
N SER A 135 19.11 9.32 6.12
CA SER A 135 19.16 9.77 4.71
C SER A 135 19.56 11.24 4.63
N ASP A 136 20.31 11.57 3.58
CA ASP A 136 20.52 12.94 3.13
C ASP A 136 19.62 13.22 1.91
N VAL A 137 18.42 13.72 2.20
CA VAL A 137 17.41 14.02 1.19
C VAL A 137 17.85 15.13 0.25
N ALA A 138 18.66 16.10 0.71
CA ALA A 138 19.12 17.22 -0.11
C ALA A 138 20.04 16.72 -1.24
N ASN A 139 20.91 15.76 -0.92
CA ASN A 139 21.81 15.13 -1.87
C ASN A 139 21.28 13.83 -2.49
N LYS A 140 20.00 13.48 -2.24
CA LYS A 140 19.32 12.28 -2.75
C LYS A 140 19.99 10.96 -2.31
N LEU A 141 20.63 10.95 -1.15
CA LEU A 141 21.23 9.76 -0.54
C LEU A 141 20.25 9.15 0.45
N TYR A 142 19.53 8.11 0.02
CA TYR A 142 18.51 7.45 0.85
C TYR A 142 19.04 6.20 1.53
N SER A 143 18.88 6.13 2.85
CA SER A 143 19.21 4.93 3.62
C SER A 143 17.99 4.02 3.74
N ILE A 144 18.18 2.74 3.40
CA ILE A 144 17.10 1.76 3.23
C ILE A 144 17.48 0.44 3.92
N GLY A 145 16.59 -0.14 4.72
CA GLY A 145 16.79 -1.47 5.28
C GLY A 145 16.76 -2.55 4.20
N MET A 146 15.64 -2.68 3.48
CA MET A 146 15.57 -3.57 2.31
C MET A 146 14.85 -2.90 1.15
N GLY A 147 15.38 -2.98 -0.06
CA GLY A 147 14.83 -2.39 -1.28
C GLY A 147 14.53 -3.41 -2.39
N ALA A 148 13.50 -3.15 -3.17
CA ALA A 148 13.03 -4.03 -4.25
C ALA A 148 12.61 -3.27 -5.52
N GLY A 149 13.06 -3.77 -6.69
CA GLY A 149 12.68 -3.25 -8.00
C GLY A 149 13.19 -1.83 -8.29
N TYR A 150 12.76 -1.22 -9.40
CA TYR A 150 13.12 0.14 -9.75
C TYR A 150 12.16 0.71 -10.80
N LYS A 151 11.36 1.70 -10.38
CA LYS A 151 10.33 2.33 -11.22
C LYS A 151 9.49 1.27 -11.92
N LYS A 152 9.11 1.49 -13.17
CA LYS A 152 8.37 0.52 -13.99
C LYS A 152 9.28 -0.38 -14.84
N THR A 153 10.59 -0.37 -14.58
CA THR A 153 11.61 -1.03 -15.44
C THR A 153 12.23 -2.27 -14.82
N ASP A 154 12.09 -2.45 -13.51
CA ASP A 154 12.65 -3.58 -12.78
C ASP A 154 11.74 -4.02 -11.64
N THR A 155 11.86 -5.28 -11.24
CA THR A 155 11.03 -5.90 -10.21
C THR A 155 11.89 -6.58 -9.16
N GLY A 156 11.35 -6.76 -7.95
CA GLY A 156 12.03 -7.51 -6.89
C GLY A 156 11.13 -7.70 -5.68
N ASN A 157 11.56 -8.55 -4.75
CA ASN A 157 10.77 -8.87 -3.56
C ASN A 157 11.65 -8.81 -2.32
N VAL A 158 11.21 -8.10 -1.29
CA VAL A 158 11.88 -8.07 0.02
C VAL A 158 10.93 -8.53 1.11
N VAL A 159 11.44 -9.38 2.00
CA VAL A 159 10.70 -9.96 3.12
C VAL A 159 11.49 -9.76 4.41
N ASN A 160 10.94 -8.97 5.34
CA ASN A 160 11.44 -8.92 6.70
C ASN A 160 10.72 -9.94 7.58
N SER A 161 11.45 -10.97 7.99
CA SER A 161 11.07 -11.97 9.00
C SER A 161 11.92 -11.88 10.28
N GLY A 162 12.70 -10.81 10.42
CA GLY A 162 13.51 -10.49 11.60
C GLY A 162 13.16 -9.11 12.15
N THR A 163 14.18 -8.34 12.53
CA THR A 163 13.98 -6.96 13.03
C THR A 163 14.64 -5.95 12.11
N ILE A 164 13.91 -4.89 11.75
CA ILE A 164 14.47 -3.70 11.12
C ILE A 164 14.33 -2.52 12.07
N ASN A 165 15.44 -1.88 12.44
CA ASN A 165 15.46 -0.67 13.24
C ASN A 165 15.80 0.53 12.34
N VAL A 166 14.81 1.38 12.09
CA VAL A 166 14.94 2.59 11.28
C VAL A 166 15.39 3.73 12.19
N ASN A 167 16.70 3.79 12.45
CA ASN A 167 17.31 4.65 13.47
C ASN A 167 17.71 6.04 12.95
N GLY A 168 17.87 6.17 11.63
CA GLY A 168 18.27 7.42 11.02
C GLY A 168 17.11 8.32 10.58
N LYS A 169 17.33 9.63 10.58
CA LYS A 169 16.33 10.58 10.09
C LYS A 169 16.04 10.37 8.59
N ASN A 170 14.77 10.51 8.18
CA ASN A 170 14.32 10.38 6.79
C ASN A 170 14.61 9.02 6.12
N SER A 171 14.96 7.98 6.88
CA SER A 171 15.28 6.67 6.32
C SER A 171 14.06 5.76 6.23
N ILE A 172 14.23 4.67 5.49
CA ILE A 172 13.15 3.78 5.07
C ILE A 172 13.46 2.36 5.56
N GLY A 173 12.49 1.70 6.19
CA GLY A 173 12.62 0.30 6.57
C GLY A 173 12.62 -0.61 5.34
N LEU A 174 11.47 -0.68 4.66
CA LEU A 174 11.30 -1.42 3.41
C LEU A 174 10.91 -0.48 2.27
N TYR A 175 11.50 -0.69 1.09
CA TYR A 175 11.18 0.05 -0.13
C TYR A 175 10.84 -0.93 -1.26
N ALA A 176 9.78 -0.65 -2.03
CA ALA A 176 9.56 -1.31 -3.31
C ALA A 176 8.99 -0.37 -4.37
N SER A 177 9.40 -0.57 -5.62
CA SER A 177 8.88 0.17 -6.76
C SER A 177 8.71 -0.74 -7.97
N GLY A 178 7.62 -0.55 -8.70
CA GLY A 178 7.31 -1.25 -9.94
C GLY A 178 6.20 -2.30 -9.83
N PRO A 179 5.44 -2.52 -10.92
CA PRO A 179 4.42 -3.57 -10.95
C PRO A 179 5.05 -4.95 -10.71
N GLY A 180 4.50 -5.70 -9.77
CA GLY A 180 5.04 -7.02 -9.39
C GLY A 180 6.13 -6.98 -8.32
N SER A 181 6.63 -5.79 -7.93
CA SER A 181 7.52 -5.67 -6.79
C SER A 181 6.76 -5.72 -5.46
N THR A 182 7.36 -6.34 -4.45
CA THR A 182 6.76 -6.46 -3.11
C THR A 182 7.70 -6.06 -1.99
N ALA A 183 7.13 -5.40 -0.97
CA ALA A 183 7.74 -5.14 0.32
C ALA A 183 6.89 -5.76 1.43
N THR A 184 7.39 -6.85 2.02
CA THR A 184 6.65 -7.66 2.99
C THR A 184 7.28 -7.58 4.37
N ASN A 185 6.49 -7.24 5.38
CA ASN A 185 6.87 -7.36 6.78
C ASN A 185 6.06 -8.46 7.46
N THR A 186 6.72 -9.52 7.94
CA THR A 186 6.11 -10.57 8.77
C THR A 186 6.52 -10.51 10.23
N ALA A 187 7.48 -9.65 10.57
CA ALA A 187 8.04 -9.49 11.91
C ALA A 187 8.03 -8.01 12.32
N THR A 188 9.15 -7.45 12.80
CA THR A 188 9.14 -6.12 13.44
C THR A 188 9.90 -5.07 12.62
N ILE A 189 9.28 -3.91 12.43
CA ILE A 189 9.92 -2.67 11.97
C ILE A 189 9.73 -1.61 13.05
N ASN A 190 10.84 -1.15 13.63
CA ASN A 190 10.88 -0.09 14.64
C ASN A 190 11.28 1.24 14.01
N LEU A 191 10.45 2.27 14.20
CA LEU A 191 10.65 3.63 13.67
C LEU A 191 11.20 4.52 14.79
N ASN A 192 12.52 4.72 14.79
CA ASN A 192 13.26 5.28 15.92
C ASN A 192 13.85 6.68 15.64
N ALA A 193 13.37 7.36 14.59
CA ALA A 193 13.79 8.71 14.24
C ALA A 193 12.72 9.52 13.50
N ASN A 194 12.93 10.83 13.42
CA ASN A 194 12.03 11.75 12.73
C ASN A 194 11.97 11.49 11.21
N ASN A 195 10.80 11.75 10.63
CA ASN A 195 10.53 11.60 9.19
C ASN A 195 10.81 10.19 8.63
N THR A 196 10.89 9.18 9.48
CA THR A 196 11.14 7.80 9.04
C THR A 196 9.92 7.20 8.38
N THR A 197 10.13 6.25 7.48
CA THR A 197 9.05 5.49 6.85
C THR A 197 9.24 3.98 7.07
N GLY A 198 8.22 3.29 7.55
CA GLY A 198 8.27 1.83 7.74
C GLY A 198 8.33 1.09 6.41
N ILE A 199 7.28 1.23 5.59
CA ILE A 199 7.23 0.69 4.24
C ILE A 199 6.94 1.81 3.25
N TYR A 200 7.75 1.95 2.20
CA TYR A 200 7.52 2.87 1.11
C TYR A 200 7.29 2.08 -0.18
N VAL A 201 6.11 2.20 -0.78
CA VAL A 201 5.82 1.58 -2.09
C VAL A 201 5.24 2.57 -3.08
N THR A 202 5.57 2.41 -4.36
CA THR A 202 5.15 3.29 -5.46
C THR A 202 5.17 2.55 -6.80
N ASP A 203 4.70 3.20 -7.87
CA ASP A 203 4.77 2.70 -9.25
C ASP A 203 4.10 1.33 -9.44
N GLY A 204 3.00 1.05 -8.73
CA GLY A 204 2.30 -0.24 -8.80
C GLY A 204 2.84 -1.34 -7.87
N ALA A 205 3.83 -1.05 -7.02
CA ALA A 205 4.34 -2.01 -6.04
C ALA A 205 3.34 -2.28 -4.90
N THR A 206 3.50 -3.43 -4.24
CA THR A 206 2.62 -3.88 -3.15
C THR A 206 3.36 -3.94 -1.81
N ALA A 207 2.80 -3.30 -0.79
CA ALA A 207 3.18 -3.44 0.60
C ALA A 207 2.29 -4.52 1.26
N ILE A 208 2.92 -5.41 2.02
CA ILE A 208 2.23 -6.44 2.83
C ILE A 208 2.73 -6.33 4.25
N ASN A 209 1.85 -6.09 5.21
CA ASN A 209 2.18 -6.07 6.63
C ASN A 209 1.39 -7.15 7.37
N ASN A 210 2.08 -8.21 7.76
CA ASN A 210 1.58 -9.28 8.64
C ASN A 210 2.18 -9.19 10.05
N GLY A 211 3.23 -8.38 10.22
CA GLY A 211 3.90 -8.16 11.49
C GLY A 211 3.53 -6.82 12.15
N THR A 212 4.50 -6.23 12.85
CA THR A 212 4.35 -4.95 13.54
C THR A 212 5.24 -3.88 12.93
N ILE A 213 4.65 -2.74 12.60
CA ILE A 213 5.34 -1.49 12.29
C ILE A 213 4.97 -0.50 13.40
N ALA A 214 5.96 -0.03 14.17
CA ALA A 214 5.67 0.86 15.28
C ALA A 214 6.77 1.90 15.52
N THR A 215 6.37 3.06 16.05
CA THR A 215 7.31 4.01 16.66
C THR A 215 7.94 3.40 17.91
N GLY A 216 9.26 3.61 18.09
CA GLY A 216 9.95 3.23 19.32
C GLY A 216 9.53 4.07 20.54
N ALA A 217 10.16 3.82 21.70
CA ALA A 217 9.83 4.49 22.98
C ALA A 217 10.21 5.99 23.06
N GLY A 218 10.80 6.57 22.01
CA GLY A 218 11.21 7.97 21.96
C GLY A 218 10.10 8.92 21.51
N THR A 219 10.38 10.23 21.57
CA THR A 219 9.50 11.27 21.02
C THR A 219 9.93 11.65 19.61
N TYR A 220 9.14 11.25 18.60
CA TYR A 220 9.44 11.51 17.20
C TYR A 220 8.46 12.49 16.55
N ARG A 221 8.72 12.85 15.30
CA ARG A 221 7.86 13.70 14.48
C ARG A 221 7.80 13.23 13.03
N ASN A 222 6.63 13.40 12.42
CA ASN A 222 6.33 13.12 11.02
C ASN A 222 6.70 11.69 10.59
N VAL A 223 6.62 10.71 11.49
CA VAL A 223 6.87 9.31 11.17
C VAL A 223 5.73 8.79 10.29
N VAL A 224 6.06 7.96 9.32
CA VAL A 224 5.10 7.32 8.41
C VAL A 224 5.18 5.80 8.59
N GLY A 225 4.08 5.14 8.93
CA GLY A 225 4.03 3.67 8.95
C GLY A 225 4.20 3.11 7.55
N VAL A 226 3.28 3.47 6.64
CA VAL A 226 3.33 3.05 5.23
C VAL A 226 3.09 4.24 4.30
N TYR A 227 3.97 4.43 3.31
CA TYR A 227 3.78 5.36 2.20
C TYR A 227 3.28 4.61 0.96
N LEU A 228 2.21 5.11 0.34
CA LEU A 228 1.58 4.54 -0.85
C LEU A 228 1.56 5.55 -2.00
N GLY A 229 2.51 5.43 -2.92
CA GLY A 229 2.58 6.20 -4.17
C GLY A 229 1.61 5.72 -5.25
N GLU A 230 1.79 6.20 -6.48
CA GLU A 230 0.89 5.91 -7.62
C GLU A 230 0.73 4.39 -7.86
N ASP A 231 -0.52 3.97 -8.05
CA ASP A 231 -0.95 2.60 -8.36
C ASP A 231 -0.58 1.53 -7.31
N SER A 232 -0.02 1.94 -6.17
CA SER A 232 0.46 1.02 -5.13
C SER A 232 -0.68 0.45 -4.26
N LYS A 233 -0.40 -0.63 -3.53
CA LYS A 233 -1.37 -1.28 -2.63
C LYS A 233 -0.75 -1.61 -1.29
N LEU A 234 -1.52 -1.49 -0.21
CA LEU A 234 -1.22 -2.04 1.10
C LEU A 234 -2.24 -3.14 1.42
N TYR A 235 -1.73 -4.31 1.81
CA TYR A 235 -2.47 -5.32 2.56
C TYR A 235 -1.94 -5.33 3.99
N ASN A 236 -2.76 -4.90 4.95
CA ASN A 236 -2.41 -4.91 6.37
C ASN A 236 -3.25 -5.96 7.09
N ASP A 237 -2.61 -7.05 7.51
CA ASP A 237 -3.16 -8.08 8.39
C ASP A 237 -2.56 -7.98 9.81
N GLY A 238 -1.44 -7.27 9.95
CA GLY A 238 -0.73 -7.02 11.20
C GLY A 238 -1.08 -5.69 11.89
N THR A 239 -0.11 -5.14 12.62
CA THR A 239 -0.25 -3.90 13.38
C THR A 239 0.60 -2.79 12.79
N ILE A 240 0.00 -1.61 12.60
CA ILE A 240 0.67 -0.34 12.36
C ILE A 240 0.32 0.59 13.52
N ASN A 241 1.29 0.92 14.37
CA ASN A 241 1.08 1.77 15.55
C ASN A 241 2.05 2.95 15.55
N ILE A 242 1.54 4.12 15.18
CA ILE A 242 2.33 5.34 15.02
C ILE A 242 1.98 6.31 16.14
N ASN A 243 2.90 6.47 17.09
CA ASN A 243 2.73 7.34 18.25
C ASN A 243 3.79 8.44 18.24
N ASP A 244 3.57 9.45 17.40
CA ASP A 244 4.47 10.58 17.24
C ASP A 244 3.73 11.85 16.78
N ARG A 245 4.37 13.01 16.94
CA ARG A 245 3.73 14.28 16.55
C ARG A 245 3.68 14.38 15.03
N ASN A 246 2.47 14.62 14.49
CA ASN A 246 2.18 14.64 13.05
C ASN A 246 2.47 13.29 12.35
N GLY A 247 2.42 12.20 13.10
CA GLY A 247 2.55 10.84 12.58
C GLY A 247 1.48 10.49 11.56
N LYS A 248 1.81 9.58 10.65
CA LYS A 248 0.87 9.00 9.68
C LYS A 248 0.96 7.48 9.72
N GLY A 249 -0.16 6.82 10.01
CA GLY A 249 -0.26 5.36 9.88
C GLY A 249 -0.03 4.93 8.43
N VAL A 250 -0.82 5.51 7.52
CA VAL A 250 -0.65 5.37 6.07
C VAL A 250 -0.69 6.74 5.40
N TYR A 251 0.27 7.04 4.54
CA TYR A 251 0.30 8.23 3.72
C TYR A 251 -0.01 7.91 2.26
N LEU A 252 -1.19 8.31 1.80
CA LEU A 252 -1.75 7.98 0.48
C LEU A 252 -1.47 9.08 -0.55
N LYS A 253 -0.79 8.70 -1.64
CA LYS A 253 -0.48 9.53 -2.82
C LYS A 253 -0.78 8.78 -4.12
N GLY A 254 -1.91 8.07 -4.15
CA GLY A 254 -2.40 7.35 -5.33
C GLY A 254 -2.44 5.82 -5.20
N GLY A 255 -2.26 5.28 -4.00
CA GLY A 255 -2.39 3.85 -3.72
C GLY A 255 -3.71 3.45 -3.04
N THR A 256 -3.84 2.16 -2.74
CA THR A 256 -5.04 1.54 -2.13
C THR A 256 -4.70 0.90 -0.79
N VAL A 257 -5.54 1.07 0.23
CA VAL A 257 -5.39 0.36 1.51
C VAL A 257 -6.46 -0.72 1.63
N VAL A 258 -6.00 -1.93 1.93
CA VAL A 258 -6.79 -3.07 2.37
C VAL A 258 -6.36 -3.39 3.80
N ASN A 259 -7.21 -3.09 4.78
CA ASN A 259 -6.88 -3.20 6.19
C ASN A 259 -7.75 -4.24 6.90
N TYR A 260 -7.19 -5.42 7.14
CA TYR A 260 -7.76 -6.49 7.96
C TYR A 260 -7.22 -6.49 9.40
N GLY A 261 -6.01 -5.92 9.60
CA GLY A 261 -5.36 -5.75 10.89
C GLY A 261 -5.71 -4.41 11.57
N ASN A 262 -4.75 -3.91 12.36
CA ASN A 262 -4.90 -2.68 13.15
C ASN A 262 -4.02 -1.56 12.61
N ILE A 263 -4.60 -0.37 12.46
CA ILE A 263 -3.86 0.87 12.20
C ILE A 263 -4.28 1.89 13.27
N THR A 264 -3.32 2.26 14.12
CA THR A 264 -3.51 3.22 15.21
C THR A 264 -2.54 4.38 15.02
N VAL A 265 -3.05 5.61 15.05
CA VAL A 265 -2.22 6.81 14.98
C VAL A 265 -2.56 7.76 16.12
N ASN A 266 -1.65 7.86 17.07
CA ASN A 266 -1.79 8.75 18.21
C ASN A 266 -1.01 10.04 17.89
N GLY A 267 -1.75 11.11 17.53
CA GLY A 267 -1.20 12.44 17.27
C GLY A 267 -1.27 13.38 18.47
N GLU A 268 -1.01 14.67 18.23
CA GLU A 268 -1.09 15.76 19.23
C GLU A 268 -2.54 15.96 19.73
N THR A 269 -2.76 15.90 21.04
CA THR A 269 -4.08 15.81 21.68
C THR A 269 -4.80 17.16 21.92
N ASP A 270 -4.31 18.28 21.38
CA ASP A 270 -4.90 19.60 21.64
C ASP A 270 -6.20 19.84 20.84
N ARG A 271 -7.33 19.52 21.49
CA ARG A 271 -8.70 19.68 20.97
C ARG A 271 -9.08 21.12 20.63
N ARG A 272 -8.35 22.14 21.09
CA ARG A 272 -8.69 23.57 20.83
C ARG A 272 -8.24 24.08 19.46
N ARG A 273 -7.46 23.29 18.72
CA ARG A 273 -6.94 23.65 17.38
C ARG A 273 -7.52 22.82 16.23
N THR A 274 -8.39 21.85 16.53
CA THR A 274 -8.92 20.86 15.58
C THR A 274 -10.44 20.82 15.49
N VAL A 275 -11.17 21.62 16.29
CA VAL A 275 -12.63 21.67 16.28
C VAL A 275 -13.14 22.79 15.39
N VAL A 276 -13.83 22.42 14.31
CA VAL A 276 -14.61 23.32 13.46
C VAL A 276 -16.08 22.90 13.61
N PRO A 277 -17.03 23.81 13.82
CA PRO A 277 -18.45 23.44 13.86
C PRO A 277 -18.86 22.81 12.53
N PHE A 278 -19.20 21.51 12.55
CA PHE A 278 -19.61 20.77 11.38
C PHE A 278 -21.10 20.40 11.50
N THR A 279 -21.92 20.87 10.56
CA THR A 279 -23.34 20.52 10.49
C THR A 279 -23.52 19.22 9.69
N THR A 280 -24.46 18.36 10.11
CA THR A 280 -24.81 17.13 9.38
C THR A 280 -25.19 17.49 7.93
N PRO A 281 -24.44 17.04 6.90
CA PRO A 281 -24.71 17.40 5.52
C PRO A 281 -25.73 16.45 4.88
N ASP A 282 -26.40 16.91 3.82
CA ASP A 282 -27.14 16.03 2.91
C ASP A 282 -26.14 15.11 2.17
N THR A 283 -26.44 13.83 2.08
CA THR A 283 -25.57 12.83 1.41
C THR A 283 -26.16 12.35 0.08
N GLY A 284 -27.29 12.91 -0.34
CA GLY A 284 -28.00 12.50 -1.55
C GLY A 284 -27.14 12.58 -2.82
N LYS A 285 -27.47 11.74 -3.80
CA LYS A 285 -26.77 11.67 -5.10
C LYS A 285 -27.72 11.43 -6.26
N GLU A 286 -27.36 11.97 -7.42
CA GLU A 286 -28.07 11.76 -8.67
C GLU A 286 -27.10 11.42 -9.80
N LEU A 287 -27.43 10.41 -10.61
CA LEU A 287 -26.76 10.12 -11.87
C LEU A 287 -27.63 9.26 -12.79
N GLY A 288 -27.74 9.65 -14.06
CA GLY A 288 -28.39 8.81 -15.08
C GLY A 288 -29.87 8.52 -14.80
N GLY A 289 -30.59 9.47 -14.20
CA GLY A 289 -32.00 9.33 -13.81
C GLY A 289 -32.24 8.57 -12.50
N VAL A 290 -31.19 8.05 -11.85
CA VAL A 290 -31.27 7.45 -10.51
C VAL A 290 -30.93 8.51 -9.47
N VAL A 291 -31.82 8.69 -8.50
CA VAL A 291 -31.63 9.57 -7.34
C VAL A 291 -31.67 8.74 -6.07
N ILE A 292 -30.64 8.85 -5.23
CA ILE A 292 -30.71 8.44 -3.83
C ILE A 292 -30.81 9.72 -3.00
N ALA A 293 -31.97 10.00 -2.43
CA ALA A 293 -32.17 11.15 -1.56
C ALA A 293 -31.98 10.73 -0.10
N ALA A 294 -30.96 11.29 0.53
CA ALA A 294 -30.64 11.10 1.94
C ALA A 294 -30.40 12.49 2.57
N PRO A 295 -31.47 13.21 2.93
CA PRO A 295 -31.36 14.49 3.61
C PRO A 295 -30.69 14.36 4.97
N SER A 296 -30.14 15.46 5.46
CA SER A 296 -29.54 15.59 6.77
C SER A 296 -30.46 15.05 7.87
N GLY A 297 -29.95 14.12 8.68
CA GLY A 297 -30.68 13.51 9.79
C GLY A 297 -31.81 12.53 9.40
N ALA A 298 -31.98 12.22 8.11
CA ALA A 298 -33.03 11.29 7.68
C ALA A 298 -32.74 9.86 8.17
N PRO A 299 -33.73 9.17 8.79
CA PRO A 299 -33.54 7.82 9.29
C PRO A 299 -33.38 6.79 8.15
N ASN A 300 -33.97 7.08 6.99
CA ASN A 300 -33.90 6.25 5.79
C ASN A 300 -33.68 7.13 4.55
N ALA A 301 -32.98 6.59 3.55
CA ALA A 301 -32.88 7.21 2.23
C ALA A 301 -33.98 6.69 1.31
N THR A 302 -34.43 7.52 0.37
CA THR A 302 -35.34 7.10 -0.71
C THR A 302 -34.58 6.96 -2.02
N ILE A 303 -34.83 5.88 -2.76
CA ILE A 303 -34.28 5.70 -4.11
C ILE A 303 -35.40 5.93 -5.13
N THR A 304 -35.18 6.79 -6.12
CA THR A 304 -36.07 6.98 -7.25
C THR A 304 -35.36 6.78 -8.58
N VAL A 305 -36.08 6.29 -9.58
CA VAL A 305 -35.61 6.20 -10.97
C VAL A 305 -36.59 6.93 -11.86
N ASN A 306 -36.13 7.98 -12.52
CA ASN A 306 -36.95 8.90 -13.33
C ASN A 306 -38.19 9.39 -12.56
N GLY A 307 -38.03 9.67 -11.26
CA GLY A 307 -39.11 10.12 -10.37
C GLY A 307 -39.96 9.01 -9.73
N ILE A 308 -39.76 7.74 -10.08
CA ILE A 308 -40.53 6.60 -9.53
C ILE A 308 -39.78 5.95 -8.36
N SER A 309 -40.43 5.86 -7.20
CA SER A 309 -39.88 5.27 -5.97
C SER A 309 -39.54 3.78 -6.11
N GLN A 310 -38.42 3.36 -5.51
CA GLN A 310 -37.92 1.99 -5.48
C GLN A 310 -37.75 1.51 -4.04
N THR A 311 -38.00 0.22 -3.80
CA THR A 311 -37.80 -0.41 -2.48
C THR A 311 -36.45 -1.15 -2.46
N PRO A 312 -35.48 -0.74 -1.63
CA PRO A 312 -34.20 -1.43 -1.51
C PRO A 312 -34.33 -2.80 -0.83
N VAL A 313 -33.49 -3.75 -1.22
CA VAL A 313 -33.43 -5.09 -0.60
C VAL A 313 -32.23 -5.19 0.34
N VAL A 314 -32.41 -5.84 1.50
CA VAL A 314 -31.34 -6.12 2.47
C VAL A 314 -30.63 -7.42 2.09
N ILE A 315 -29.30 -7.44 2.14
CA ILE A 315 -28.50 -8.54 1.59
C ILE A 315 -27.35 -8.92 2.53
N ASN A 316 -27.15 -10.23 2.74
CA ASN A 316 -26.06 -10.84 3.52
C ASN A 316 -25.18 -11.69 2.58
N THR A 317 -23.87 -11.46 2.57
CA THR A 317 -23.00 -11.68 1.37
C THR A 317 -21.75 -12.55 1.66
N GLU A 318 -20.92 -12.85 0.64
CA GLU A 318 -19.63 -13.59 0.73
C GLU A 318 -18.41 -12.89 0.04
N ALA A 319 -17.16 -13.12 0.51
CA ALA A 319 -15.94 -12.28 0.31
C ALA A 319 -15.18 -12.32 -1.03
N ARG A 320 -14.73 -11.14 -1.52
CA ARG A 320 -13.66 -10.91 -2.56
C ARG A 320 -12.94 -9.54 -2.43
N ASN A 321 -11.92 -9.30 -3.29
CA ASN A 321 -10.83 -8.31 -3.14
C ASN A 321 -11.13 -6.82 -3.53
N PRO A 322 -10.45 -5.81 -2.94
CA PRO A 322 -10.78 -4.36 -3.05
C PRO A 322 -10.25 -3.52 -4.26
N ILE A 323 -10.77 -2.28 -4.42
CA ILE A 323 -10.51 -1.29 -5.52
C ILE A 323 -10.10 0.13 -4.97
N SER A 324 -9.36 0.94 -5.76
CA SER A 324 -8.54 2.16 -5.42
C SER A 324 -9.17 3.57 -5.57
N VAL A 325 -8.59 4.64 -4.96
CA VAL A 325 -9.06 6.07 -5.00
C VAL A 325 -7.97 7.20 -4.96
N SER A 326 -8.39 8.48 -5.02
CA SER A 326 -7.62 9.70 -5.40
C SER A 326 -6.74 10.37 -4.30
N ALA A 327 -5.84 11.28 -4.71
CA ALA A 327 -4.59 11.66 -4.03
C ALA A 327 -4.62 12.78 -2.96
N SER A 328 -5.79 13.21 -2.48
CA SER A 328 -5.92 14.34 -1.52
C SER A 328 -6.63 14.01 -0.21
N SER A 329 -7.19 12.79 -0.08
CA SER A 329 -7.91 12.29 1.10
C SER A 329 -7.42 10.89 1.46
N ILE A 330 -7.65 10.43 2.70
CA ILE A 330 -7.40 9.04 3.08
C ILE A 330 -8.58 8.20 2.61
N GLY A 331 -8.34 7.34 1.61
CA GLY A 331 -9.31 6.37 1.11
C GLY A 331 -9.37 5.11 1.96
N MET A 332 -10.53 4.83 2.55
CA MET A 332 -10.81 3.59 3.27
C MET A 332 -11.82 2.76 2.48
N TYR A 333 -11.42 1.55 2.11
CA TYR A 333 -12.31 0.60 1.50
C TYR A 333 -13.25 0.00 2.55
N VAL A 334 -14.54 -0.07 2.24
CA VAL A 334 -15.57 -0.78 3.00
C VAL A 334 -15.90 -2.05 2.25
N ASN A 335 -15.45 -3.16 2.80
CA ASN A 335 -15.81 -4.46 2.26
C ASN A 335 -17.29 -4.76 2.57
N THR A 336 -18.11 -4.89 1.53
CA THR A 336 -19.56 -5.12 1.66
C THR A 336 -19.95 -6.60 1.66
N SER A 337 -18.94 -7.48 1.78
CA SER A 337 -19.09 -8.90 1.55
C SER A 337 -19.58 -9.73 2.72
N GLY A 338 -19.85 -9.16 3.90
CA GLY A 338 -20.45 -9.90 5.02
C GLY A 338 -19.61 -11.05 5.61
N ILE A 339 -18.44 -11.36 5.03
CA ILE A 339 -17.52 -12.42 5.49
C ILE A 339 -16.23 -11.83 6.06
N ASN A 340 -15.57 -10.95 5.29
CA ASN A 340 -14.33 -10.29 5.73
C ASN A 340 -14.60 -8.80 5.93
N PHE A 341 -14.32 -8.31 7.13
CA PHE A 341 -14.59 -6.93 7.52
C PHE A 341 -13.28 -6.15 7.54
N THR A 342 -13.22 -5.08 6.76
CA THR A 342 -12.12 -4.11 6.81
C THR A 342 -12.30 -3.18 8.01
N ASN A 343 -11.22 -2.79 8.67
CA ASN A 343 -11.25 -1.89 9.82
C ASN A 343 -10.99 -0.43 9.41
N ALA A 344 -11.71 0.50 10.06
CA ALA A 344 -11.38 1.92 9.99
C ALA A 344 -10.03 2.23 10.65
N ILE A 345 -9.47 3.41 10.37
CA ILE A 345 -8.23 3.88 11.00
C ILE A 345 -8.56 4.58 12.33
N ASN A 346 -7.91 4.17 13.41
CA ASN A 346 -8.04 4.82 14.72
C ASN A 346 -7.13 6.06 14.80
N GLY A 347 -7.69 7.19 15.25
CA GLY A 347 -6.98 8.47 15.32
C GLY A 347 -6.95 9.26 14.01
N LEU A 348 -7.96 9.07 13.15
CA LEU A 348 -8.06 9.69 11.83
C LEU A 348 -8.04 11.23 11.87
N GLU A 349 -8.52 11.85 12.96
CA GLU A 349 -8.57 13.30 13.20
C GLU A 349 -7.18 13.93 13.21
N ASN A 350 -6.16 13.13 13.51
CA ASN A 350 -4.77 13.55 13.52
C ASN A 350 -4.14 13.51 12.12
N LEU A 351 -4.84 12.93 11.13
CA LEU A 351 -4.29 12.60 9.82
C LEU A 351 -4.82 13.51 8.71
N THR A 352 -6.09 13.87 8.77
CA THR A 352 -6.77 14.57 7.67
C THR A 352 -8.02 15.30 8.14
N SER A 353 -8.38 16.37 7.42
CA SER A 353 -9.70 17.02 7.53
C SER A 353 -10.73 16.45 6.55
N GLU A 354 -10.31 15.61 5.60
CA GLU A 354 -11.18 14.94 4.61
C GLU A 354 -10.82 13.45 4.44
N ALA A 355 -11.81 12.57 4.43
CA ALA A 355 -11.63 11.13 4.24
C ALA A 355 -12.63 10.58 3.21
N ASP A 356 -12.20 9.58 2.44
CA ASP A 356 -13.03 8.92 1.43
C ASP A 356 -13.43 7.52 1.91
N LEU A 357 -14.72 7.19 1.82
CA LEU A 357 -15.26 5.87 2.09
C LEU A 357 -15.68 5.20 0.78
N ILE A 358 -14.96 4.14 0.41
CA ILE A 358 -15.12 3.45 -0.86
C ILE A 358 -15.96 2.20 -0.61
N ILE A 359 -17.22 2.25 -1.00
CA ILE A 359 -18.14 1.13 -0.81
C ILE A 359 -17.88 0.10 -1.91
N GLY A 360 -17.38 -1.06 -1.50
CA GLY A 360 -17.18 -2.19 -2.40
C GLY A 360 -18.51 -2.67 -3.01
N THR A 361 -18.43 -3.36 -4.15
CA THR A 361 -19.61 -3.91 -4.84
C THR A 361 -19.82 -5.40 -4.58
N GLU A 362 -19.13 -5.99 -3.61
CA GLU A 362 -19.27 -7.42 -3.28
C GLU A 362 -20.72 -7.79 -2.99
N ALA A 363 -21.45 -6.91 -2.29
CA ALA A 363 -22.87 -7.13 -2.02
C ALA A 363 -23.73 -7.29 -3.26
N THR A 364 -23.31 -6.68 -4.37
CA THR A 364 -24.03 -6.73 -5.64
C THR A 364 -23.82 -8.06 -6.38
N GLU A 365 -22.79 -8.84 -6.05
CA GLU A 365 -22.45 -10.05 -6.81
C GLU A 365 -23.42 -11.19 -6.53
N ILE A 366 -23.84 -11.32 -5.28
CA ILE A 366 -24.72 -12.40 -4.80
C ILE A 366 -26.21 -12.10 -4.94
N THR A 367 -26.57 -11.04 -5.67
CA THR A 367 -27.96 -10.61 -5.84
C THR A 367 -28.25 -10.04 -7.23
N ASN A 368 -29.47 -10.23 -7.73
CA ASN A 368 -29.93 -9.56 -8.95
C ASN A 368 -30.54 -8.18 -8.70
N GLU A 369 -30.66 -7.79 -7.43
CA GLU A 369 -31.26 -6.53 -7.04
C GLU A 369 -30.48 -5.33 -7.57
N LYS A 370 -31.21 -4.30 -7.97
CA LYS A 370 -30.65 -3.03 -8.48
C LYS A 370 -30.51 -1.98 -7.39
N TYR A 371 -31.14 -2.21 -6.24
CA TYR A 371 -31.21 -1.28 -5.11
C TYR A 371 -30.99 -2.05 -3.82
N ILE A 372 -29.93 -1.72 -3.11
CA ILE A 372 -29.43 -2.52 -1.99
C ILE A 372 -29.33 -1.64 -0.75
N LEU A 373 -29.81 -2.17 0.37
CA LEU A 373 -29.61 -1.62 1.70
C LEU A 373 -28.61 -2.49 2.46
N ILE A 374 -27.51 -1.89 2.91
CA ILE A 374 -26.53 -2.51 3.80
C ILE A 374 -26.70 -1.84 5.16
N ASN A 375 -27.16 -2.59 6.15
CA ASN A 375 -27.33 -2.15 7.54
C ASN A 375 -26.67 -3.11 8.54
N ASP A 376 -25.86 -4.05 8.07
CA ASP A 376 -25.17 -5.02 8.93
C ASP A 376 -24.19 -4.29 9.88
N PRO A 377 -24.42 -4.37 11.21
CA PRO A 377 -23.56 -3.71 12.18
C PRO A 377 -22.10 -4.19 12.09
N LYS A 378 -21.83 -5.43 11.67
CA LYS A 378 -20.45 -5.94 11.53
C LYS A 378 -19.67 -5.23 10.42
N ILE A 379 -20.35 -4.77 9.38
CA ILE A 379 -19.76 -3.95 8.31
C ILE A 379 -19.65 -2.50 8.75
N LEU A 380 -20.69 -1.96 9.39
CA LEU A 380 -20.83 -0.52 9.61
C LEU A 380 -20.21 -0.02 10.91
N ASP A 381 -20.15 -0.81 11.98
CA ASP A 381 -19.83 -0.29 13.33
C ASP A 381 -18.43 0.29 13.44
N THR A 382 -17.44 -0.31 12.77
CA THR A 382 -16.06 0.21 12.76
C THR A 382 -16.00 1.62 12.17
N TYR A 383 -16.70 1.87 11.06
CA TYR A 383 -16.78 3.18 10.42
C TYR A 383 -17.71 4.13 11.18
N ARG A 384 -18.81 3.63 11.75
CA ARG A 384 -19.75 4.39 12.57
C ARG A 384 -19.03 4.98 13.79
N ASN A 385 -18.20 4.18 14.46
CA ASN A 385 -17.41 4.61 15.60
C ASN A 385 -16.28 5.55 15.18
N ALA A 386 -15.59 5.27 14.06
CA ALA A 386 -14.59 6.20 13.52
C ALA A 386 -15.21 7.58 13.23
N MET A 387 -16.34 7.64 12.53
CA MET A 387 -17.04 8.89 12.21
C MET A 387 -17.53 9.64 13.46
N ALA A 388 -18.09 8.93 14.44
CA ALA A 388 -18.52 9.53 15.70
C ALA A 388 -17.36 10.16 16.49
N ASN A 389 -16.20 9.51 16.49
CA ASN A 389 -15.00 10.00 17.15
C ASN A 389 -14.31 11.14 16.35
N ASN A 390 -14.74 11.38 15.11
CA ASN A 390 -14.13 12.29 14.15
C ASN A 390 -15.12 13.28 13.53
N PRO A 391 -15.85 14.09 14.33
CA PRO A 391 -16.94 14.93 13.82
C PRO A 391 -16.48 16.05 12.88
N ASN A 392 -15.19 16.40 12.89
CA ASN A 392 -14.63 17.49 12.08
C ASN A 392 -14.07 17.02 10.73
N ILE A 393 -14.10 15.71 10.46
CA ILE A 393 -13.66 15.17 9.17
C ILE A 393 -14.83 15.22 8.20
N LYS A 394 -14.61 15.77 7.01
CA LYS A 394 -15.55 15.66 5.91
C LYS A 394 -15.41 14.28 5.26
N TRP A 395 -16.51 13.53 5.23
CA TRP A 395 -16.56 12.19 4.67
C TRP A 395 -17.14 12.17 3.27
N ASN A 396 -16.34 11.82 2.27
CA ASN A 396 -16.81 11.58 0.91
C ASN A 396 -17.09 10.09 0.74
N VAL A 397 -18.35 9.69 0.66
CA VAL A 397 -18.71 8.27 0.44
C VAL A 397 -19.02 8.05 -1.03
N TYR A 398 -18.57 6.96 -1.66
CA TYR A 398 -18.95 6.58 -3.03
C TYR A 398 -18.69 5.10 -3.29
N SER A 399 -19.24 4.59 -4.40
CA SER A 399 -19.03 3.19 -4.82
C SER A 399 -17.66 3.03 -5.49
N GLY A 400 -16.98 1.91 -5.22
CA GLY A 400 -15.75 1.51 -5.91
C GLY A 400 -15.95 1.13 -7.39
N SER A 401 -17.20 0.94 -7.81
CA SER A 401 -17.60 0.67 -9.20
C SER A 401 -18.16 1.91 -9.89
N LEU A 402 -17.84 2.05 -11.18
CA LEU A 402 -18.48 3.03 -12.07
C LEU A 402 -19.98 2.79 -12.20
N THR A 403 -20.41 1.52 -12.13
CA THR A 403 -21.77 1.11 -12.45
C THR A 403 -22.75 1.16 -11.28
N TRP A 404 -22.27 1.62 -10.13
CA TRP A 404 -23.03 1.71 -8.89
C TRP A 404 -22.82 3.07 -8.24
N MET A 405 -23.83 3.54 -7.55
CA MET A 405 -23.78 4.66 -6.61
C MET A 405 -23.90 4.12 -5.21
N ALA A 406 -23.23 4.76 -4.26
CA ALA A 406 -23.39 4.48 -2.84
C ALA A 406 -23.50 5.78 -2.05
N THR A 407 -24.37 5.78 -1.03
CA THR A 407 -24.49 6.88 -0.06
C THR A 407 -24.95 6.38 1.31
N PRO A 408 -24.47 6.96 2.43
CA PRO A 408 -24.97 6.64 3.76
C PRO A 408 -26.18 7.50 4.14
N THR A 409 -27.00 7.00 5.06
CA THR A 409 -27.82 7.85 5.95
C THR A 409 -27.04 8.17 7.21
N LEU A 410 -27.21 9.41 7.71
CA LEU A 410 -26.48 9.92 8.87
C LEU A 410 -27.44 10.27 10.00
N GLU A 411 -27.12 9.84 11.21
CA GLU A 411 -27.81 10.25 12.42
C GLU A 411 -27.54 11.74 12.71
N LEU A 412 -28.61 12.48 13.03
CA LEU A 412 -28.53 13.92 13.30
C LEU A 412 -27.69 14.18 14.56
N GLY A 413 -26.77 15.15 14.48
CA GLY A 413 -25.97 15.59 15.63
C GLY A 413 -24.74 14.73 15.95
N THR A 414 -24.73 13.44 15.59
CA THR A 414 -23.56 12.55 15.75
C THR A 414 -22.86 12.22 14.43
N ASN A 415 -23.53 12.46 13.29
CA ASN A 415 -23.09 12.09 11.95
C ASN A 415 -22.73 10.60 11.81
N ARG A 416 -23.28 9.75 12.68
CA ARG A 416 -23.07 8.29 12.65
C ARG A 416 -23.77 7.71 11.42
N ILE A 417 -23.05 6.88 10.64
CA ILE A 417 -23.69 6.10 9.57
C ILE A 417 -24.69 5.15 10.21
N THR A 418 -25.95 5.27 9.81
CA THR A 418 -27.02 4.35 10.22
C THR A 418 -27.19 3.22 9.21
N SER A 419 -27.04 3.51 7.92
CA SER A 419 -27.16 2.55 6.82
C SER A 419 -26.41 3.03 5.58
N LEU A 420 -26.06 2.10 4.69
CA LEU A 420 -25.51 2.38 3.35
C LEU A 420 -26.52 1.94 2.28
N TYR A 421 -26.83 2.84 1.35
CA TYR A 421 -27.70 2.59 0.21
C TYR A 421 -26.86 2.51 -1.05
N MET A 422 -27.03 1.44 -1.82
CA MET A 422 -26.41 1.30 -3.13
C MET A 422 -27.48 1.21 -4.22
N ALA A 423 -27.24 1.88 -5.35
CA ALA A 423 -28.11 1.82 -6.51
C ALA A 423 -27.30 1.57 -7.78
N LYS A 424 -27.78 0.65 -8.62
CA LYS A 424 -27.21 0.43 -9.95
C LYS A 424 -27.46 1.65 -10.82
N VAL A 425 -26.42 2.16 -11.45
CA VAL A 425 -26.52 3.18 -12.49
C VAL A 425 -26.84 2.48 -13.82
N PRO A 426 -27.82 2.97 -14.61
CA PRO A 426 -28.15 2.39 -15.90
C PRO A 426 -26.97 2.43 -16.87
N TYR A 427 -26.77 1.38 -17.67
CA TYR A 427 -25.67 1.37 -18.67
C TYR A 427 -25.77 2.50 -19.69
N THR A 428 -27.00 2.91 -19.99
CA THR A 428 -27.31 4.03 -20.88
C THR A 428 -26.86 5.38 -20.32
N ALA A 429 -26.58 5.51 -19.02
CA ALA A 429 -26.04 6.74 -18.43
C ALA A 429 -24.66 7.13 -18.99
N TRP A 430 -23.93 6.16 -19.55
CA TRP A 430 -22.60 6.37 -20.15
C TRP A 430 -22.63 6.39 -21.69
N ALA A 431 -23.81 6.26 -22.30
CA ALA A 431 -24.00 6.31 -23.74
C ALA A 431 -24.80 7.56 -24.12
N LYS A 432 -24.22 8.43 -24.95
CA LYS A 432 -24.96 9.57 -25.49
C LYS A 432 -26.03 9.11 -26.46
N ARG A 433 -27.21 9.73 -26.38
CA ARG A 433 -28.28 9.62 -27.38
C ARG A 433 -27.96 10.58 -28.55
N GLU A 434 -26.93 10.28 -29.33
CA GLU A 434 -26.64 10.96 -30.61
C GLU A 434 -26.92 9.97 -31.77
N THR A 435 -26.89 10.46 -33.02
CA THR A 435 -27.33 9.78 -34.27
C THR A 435 -26.67 8.43 -34.58
N LYS A 436 -25.73 7.94 -33.75
CA LYS A 436 -25.21 6.57 -33.77
C LYS A 436 -25.97 5.72 -32.76
N THR A 437 -27.03 5.09 -33.22
CA THR A 437 -27.96 4.25 -32.44
C THR A 437 -27.29 3.06 -31.73
N ASP A 438 -26.16 2.56 -32.25
CA ASP A 438 -25.63 1.26 -31.84
C ASP A 438 -25.07 1.24 -30.41
N THR A 439 -24.37 2.29 -29.96
CA THR A 439 -23.81 2.32 -28.60
C THR A 439 -24.88 2.45 -27.53
N TYR A 440 -25.91 3.27 -27.78
CA TYR A 440 -27.05 3.40 -26.87
C TYR A 440 -27.88 2.12 -26.85
N ASN A 441 -28.18 1.54 -28.02
CA ASN A 441 -28.93 0.29 -28.12
C ASN A 441 -28.18 -0.90 -27.50
N PHE A 442 -26.85 -0.94 -27.61
CA PHE A 442 -26.02 -1.92 -26.92
C PHE A 442 -26.09 -1.74 -25.39
N ALA A 443 -25.92 -0.51 -24.90
CA ALA A 443 -26.03 -0.21 -23.47
C ALA A 443 -27.43 -0.50 -22.92
N ASP A 444 -28.47 -0.20 -23.69
CA ASP A 444 -29.86 -0.53 -23.37
C ASP A 444 -30.08 -2.04 -23.36
N GLY A 445 -29.51 -2.78 -24.32
CA GLY A 445 -29.51 -4.24 -24.34
C GLY A 445 -28.83 -4.84 -23.09
N LEU A 446 -27.71 -4.27 -22.64
CA LEU A 446 -27.08 -4.67 -21.37
C LEU A 446 -27.99 -4.39 -20.18
N GLU A 447 -28.73 -3.28 -20.19
CA GLU A 447 -29.68 -2.93 -19.11
C GLU A 447 -30.84 -3.92 -19.06
N GLN A 448 -31.41 -4.27 -20.22
CA GLN A 448 -32.51 -5.25 -20.33
C GLN A 448 -32.10 -6.64 -19.85
N ARG A 449 -30.83 -7.00 -20.02
CA ARG A 449 -30.29 -8.34 -19.68
C ARG A 449 -29.78 -8.43 -18.25
N TYR A 450 -29.59 -7.29 -17.57
CA TYR A 450 -29.14 -7.26 -16.19
C TYR A 450 -30.18 -7.90 -15.26
N GLY A 451 -29.78 -8.95 -14.54
CA GLY A 451 -30.63 -9.63 -13.54
C GLY A 451 -31.61 -10.66 -14.12
N VAL A 452 -31.61 -10.89 -15.44
CA VAL A 452 -32.51 -11.87 -16.10
C VAL A 452 -32.11 -13.32 -15.82
N LYS A 453 -30.81 -13.62 -15.71
CA LYS A 453 -30.30 -14.96 -15.39
C LYS A 453 -29.95 -15.09 -13.91
N ALA A 454 -30.20 -16.28 -13.36
CA ALA A 454 -29.83 -16.64 -12.00
C ALA A 454 -28.30 -16.74 -11.81
N LEU A 455 -27.85 -16.84 -10.54
CA LEU A 455 -26.44 -17.04 -10.18
C LEU A 455 -25.89 -18.33 -10.81
N GLY A 456 -24.62 -18.32 -11.24
CA GLY A 456 -23.93 -19.48 -11.85
C GLY A 456 -24.01 -19.61 -13.38
N TYR A 457 -24.76 -18.76 -14.08
CA TYR A 457 -24.84 -18.77 -15.55
C TYR A 457 -23.74 -17.93 -16.22
N ARG A 458 -23.20 -18.39 -17.36
CA ARG A 458 -22.13 -17.70 -18.12
C ARG A 458 -22.47 -16.25 -18.52
N GLU A 459 -23.73 -15.95 -18.80
CA GLU A 459 -24.19 -14.58 -19.09
C GLU A 459 -24.06 -13.66 -17.87
N ARG A 460 -24.27 -14.21 -16.66
CA ARG A 460 -24.16 -13.47 -15.41
C ARG A 460 -22.70 -13.10 -15.08
N GLU A 461 -21.74 -13.93 -15.44
CA GLU A 461 -20.30 -13.65 -15.28
C GLU A 461 -19.86 -12.37 -16.02
N ILE A 462 -20.50 -12.04 -17.13
CA ILE A 462 -20.25 -10.78 -17.86
C ILE A 462 -20.67 -9.59 -16.97
N PHE A 463 -21.84 -9.66 -16.34
CA PHE A 463 -22.30 -8.61 -15.45
C PHE A 463 -21.49 -8.49 -14.16
N ILE A 464 -20.95 -9.60 -13.63
CA ILE A 464 -19.99 -9.57 -12.51
C ILE A 464 -18.73 -8.80 -12.93
N LYS A 465 -18.17 -9.09 -14.10
CA LYS A 465 -17.01 -8.35 -14.63
C LYS A 465 -17.33 -6.87 -14.89
N LEU A 466 -18.51 -6.56 -15.40
CA LEU A 466 -18.94 -5.17 -15.63
C LEU A 466 -19.11 -4.40 -14.30
N LYS A 467 -19.53 -5.06 -13.22
CA LYS A 467 -19.60 -4.47 -11.87
C LYS A 467 -18.22 -4.10 -11.34
N LEU A 468 -17.18 -4.88 -11.68
CA LEU A 468 -15.80 -4.62 -11.28
C LEU A 468 -15.11 -3.53 -12.10
N ILE A 469 -15.80 -2.90 -13.08
CA ILE A 469 -15.25 -1.73 -13.78
C ILE A 469 -15.14 -0.57 -12.80
N SER A 470 -13.89 -0.27 -12.46
CA SER A 470 -13.52 0.75 -11.48
C SER A 470 -13.95 2.17 -11.88
N ALA A 471 -14.45 2.92 -10.90
CA ALA A 471 -14.76 4.35 -11.05
C ALA A 471 -13.49 5.22 -11.26
N THR A 472 -12.28 4.68 -11.04
CA THR A 472 -11.02 5.43 -11.08
C THR A 472 -10.71 5.98 -12.49
N MET A 473 -11.21 5.34 -13.56
CA MET A 473 -11.10 5.89 -14.93
C MET A 473 -12.05 7.08 -15.20
N ALA A 474 -13.16 7.19 -14.48
CA ALA A 474 -14.17 8.24 -14.71
C ALA A 474 -13.90 9.51 -13.88
N LEU A 475 -13.34 9.37 -12.67
CA LEU A 475 -12.92 10.50 -11.83
C LEU A 475 -11.75 11.30 -12.44
N LYS A 476 -10.82 10.64 -13.14
CA LYS A 476 -9.75 11.31 -13.91
C LYS A 476 -10.30 12.26 -14.99
N LYS A 477 -11.48 11.97 -15.57
CA LYS A 477 -12.13 12.84 -16.56
C LYS A 477 -12.88 14.03 -15.96
N ARG A 478 -13.37 13.94 -14.71
CA ARG A 478 -13.99 15.10 -14.01
C ARG A 478 -12.95 16.13 -13.61
N CYS A 479 -11.82 15.67 -13.05
CA CYS A 479 -10.72 16.54 -12.66
C CYS A 479 -10.09 17.29 -13.85
N LEU A 480 -10.10 16.71 -15.05
CA LEU A 480 -9.66 17.41 -16.27
C LEU A 480 -10.66 18.44 -16.79
N LYS A 481 -11.96 18.24 -16.55
CA LYS A 481 -13.01 19.17 -16.98
C LYS A 481 -13.06 20.44 -16.12
N ASP A 482 -12.81 20.30 -14.82
CA ASP A 482 -12.82 21.43 -13.89
C ASP A 482 -11.54 22.29 -13.97
N VAL A 483 -10.44 21.74 -14.51
CA VAL A 483 -9.20 22.50 -14.80
C VAL A 483 -9.28 23.28 -16.12
N LEU A 484 -10.07 22.83 -17.10
CA LEU A 484 -10.22 23.49 -18.40
C LEU A 484 -11.29 24.60 -18.45
N ILE A 485 -12.14 24.70 -17.43
CA ILE A 485 -13.16 25.78 -17.33
C ILE A 485 -12.59 27.04 -16.63
N GLY A 486 -11.42 26.94 -16.01
CA GLY A 486 -10.73 28.07 -15.34
C GLY A 486 -9.84 28.96 -16.22
N ILE A 487 -9.74 28.73 -17.54
CA ILE A 487 -8.90 29.54 -18.46
C ILE A 487 -9.73 30.24 -19.55
N LYS A 488 -10.86 30.84 -19.16
CA LYS A 488 -11.50 31.90 -19.95
C LYS A 488 -12.12 32.98 -19.05
N LYS A 489 -11.28 33.91 -18.61
CA LYS A 489 -11.47 35.35 -18.78
C LYS A 489 -10.13 36.05 -18.63
#